data_AF-A0A644VUR9-F1
#
_entry.id   AF-A0A644VUR9-F1
#
_cell.length_a   1.000
_cell.length_b   1.000
_cell.length_c   1.000
_cell.angle_alpha   90.00
_cell.angle_beta   90.00
_cell.angle_gamma   90.00
#
_symmetry.space_group_name_H-M   'P 1'
#
loop_
_entity.id
_entity.type
_entity.pdbx_description
1 polymer ?
#
loop_
_entity_poly.entity_id
_entity_poly.type
_entity_poly.pdbx_seq_one_letter_code
_entity_poly.pdbx_strand_id
1 'polypeptide(L)'
;MADKKLSISKLDKLLKAKQSEPVNLIKYEFEQETIEIPVKRYINLDETIGFVNGIVNSVFQIDDDGNEFYAPEILDYAKALHYIEYFCPTLKLELGSDRVFSMLYSTEIMRDIYKHISPAQYNHLEDSIDAAIAYKLSILASGERSKIEKAITQIEAAGQALEALTAQFSGIDEEKMQAAIENIATLSPEKMVGAVVDIRDITKK
;
A
#
# COMPACT_ATOMS: atom_id res chain seq x y z
N MET A 1 -15.12 27.58 -43.00
CA MET A 1 -15.65 26.20 -42.96
C MET A 1 -16.42 26.07 -41.66
N ALA A 2 -17.71 25.73 -41.71
CA ALA A 2 -18.53 25.63 -40.49
C ALA A 2 -18.07 24.42 -39.67
N ASP A 3 -17.70 24.68 -38.42
CA ASP A 3 -17.22 23.69 -37.47
C ASP A 3 -18.37 22.73 -37.10
N LYS A 4 -18.40 21.56 -37.75
CA LYS A 4 -19.46 20.57 -37.56
C LYS A 4 -19.26 19.89 -36.21
N LYS A 5 -19.86 20.48 -35.17
CA LYS A 5 -19.89 19.89 -33.82
C LYS A 5 -20.64 18.55 -33.85
N LEU A 6 -19.99 17.50 -33.36
CA LEU A 6 -20.58 16.17 -33.18
C LEU A 6 -21.53 16.22 -31.97
N SER A 7 -22.77 15.73 -32.12
CA SER A 7 -23.69 15.63 -31.00
C SER A 7 -23.34 14.43 -30.11
N ILE A 8 -23.51 14.59 -28.79
CA ILE A 8 -23.26 13.53 -27.79
C ILE A 8 -24.05 12.26 -28.15
N SER A 9 -25.32 12.39 -28.56
CA SER A 9 -26.13 11.24 -28.99
C SER A 9 -25.53 10.45 -30.17
N LYS A 10 -24.86 11.13 -31.12
CA LYS A 10 -24.18 10.44 -32.23
C LYS A 10 -22.91 9.73 -31.74
N LEU A 11 -22.19 10.34 -30.81
CA LEU A 11 -21.04 9.72 -30.15
C LEU A 11 -21.47 8.49 -29.35
N ASP A 12 -22.52 8.57 -28.54
CA ASP A 12 -23.03 7.44 -27.75
C ASP A 12 -23.45 6.25 -28.62
N LYS A 13 -24.13 6.53 -29.74
CA LYS A 13 -24.49 5.50 -30.72
C LYS A 13 -23.25 4.86 -31.34
N LEU A 14 -22.23 5.65 -31.65
CA LEU A 14 -20.95 5.15 -32.16
C LEU A 14 -20.25 4.27 -31.12
N LEU A 15 -20.18 4.71 -29.86
CA LEU A 15 -19.57 3.98 -28.75
C LEU A 15 -20.27 2.64 -28.54
N LYS A 16 -21.61 2.63 -28.46
CA LYS A 16 -22.39 1.39 -28.34
C LYS A 16 -22.21 0.44 -29.53
N ALA A 17 -22.06 0.98 -30.74
CA ALA A 17 -21.84 0.16 -31.94
C ALA A 17 -20.40 -0.37 -32.07
N LYS A 18 -19.43 0.31 -31.44
CA LYS A 18 -18.00 -0.06 -31.47
C LYS A 18 -17.54 -0.85 -30.26
N GLN A 19 -18.28 -0.79 -29.15
CA GLN A 19 -18.23 -1.81 -28.11
C GLN A 19 -18.73 -3.11 -28.75
N SER A 20 -17.79 -3.93 -29.24
CA SER A 20 -18.06 -5.34 -29.56
C SER A 20 -18.71 -6.03 -28.35
N GLU A 21 -19.37 -7.17 -28.54
CA GLU A 21 -20.00 -7.94 -27.47
C GLU A 21 -19.20 -7.81 -26.16
N PRO A 22 -19.81 -7.27 -25.09
CA PRO A 22 -19.07 -6.86 -23.90
C PRO A 22 -18.44 -8.04 -23.18
N VAL A 23 -18.82 -9.26 -23.56
CA VAL A 23 -18.45 -10.53 -22.95
C VAL A 23 -18.13 -11.54 -24.05
N ASN A 24 -16.96 -12.18 -23.95
CA ASN A 24 -16.60 -13.37 -24.72
C ASN A 24 -16.82 -14.62 -23.87
N LEU A 25 -17.13 -15.77 -24.48
CA LEU A 25 -17.22 -17.06 -23.78
C LEU A 25 -16.00 -17.92 -24.10
N ILE A 26 -15.21 -18.24 -23.08
CA ILE A 26 -14.18 -19.28 -23.17
C ILE A 26 -14.85 -20.62 -22.88
N LYS A 27 -14.62 -21.63 -23.73
CA LYS A 27 -15.22 -22.96 -23.59
C LYS A 27 -14.16 -24.01 -23.33
N TYR A 28 -14.36 -24.80 -22.29
CA TYR A 28 -13.53 -25.97 -21.97
C TYR A 28 -14.40 -27.22 -22.03
N GLU A 29 -13.94 -28.25 -22.74
CA GLU A 29 -14.58 -29.55 -22.77
C GLU A 29 -13.92 -30.46 -21.72
N PHE A 30 -14.68 -30.94 -20.75
CA PHE A 30 -14.20 -31.82 -19.69
C PHE A 30 -15.25 -32.88 -19.33
N GLU A 31 -14.88 -34.16 -19.37
CA GLU A 31 -15.74 -35.29 -18.97
C GLU A 31 -17.19 -35.25 -19.53
N GLN A 32 -17.35 -34.88 -20.80
CA GLN A 32 -18.64 -34.73 -21.50
C GLN A 32 -19.48 -33.50 -21.11
N GLU A 33 -18.90 -32.58 -20.33
CA GLU A 33 -19.47 -31.28 -20.01
C GLU A 33 -18.70 -30.14 -20.69
N THR A 34 -19.42 -29.14 -21.17
CA THR A 34 -18.85 -27.88 -21.63
C THR A 34 -18.91 -26.87 -20.49
N ILE A 35 -17.75 -26.46 -20.00
CA ILE A 35 -17.61 -25.37 -19.03
C ILE A 35 -17.45 -24.06 -19.81
N GLU A 36 -18.35 -23.10 -19.58
CA GLU A 36 -18.30 -21.78 -20.21
C GLU A 36 -17.91 -20.69 -19.20
N ILE A 37 -16.84 -19.97 -19.49
CA ILE A 37 -16.37 -18.83 -18.68
C ILE A 37 -16.62 -17.53 -19.46
N PRO A 38 -17.61 -16.70 -19.05
CA PRO A 38 -17.79 -15.37 -19.58
C PRO A 38 -16.68 -14.45 -19.10
N VAL A 39 -16.03 -13.78 -20.06
CA VAL A 39 -14.95 -12.81 -19.84
C VAL A 39 -15.34 -11.48 -20.46
N LYS A 40 -15.49 -10.44 -19.63
CA LYS A 40 -15.71 -9.09 -20.11
C LYS A 40 -14.55 -8.65 -21.01
N ARG A 41 -14.83 -7.92 -22.08
CA ARG A 41 -13.77 -7.32 -22.92
C ARG A 41 -13.18 -6.06 -22.28
N TYR A 42 -14.01 -5.31 -21.57
CA TYR A 42 -13.59 -4.13 -20.85
C TYR A 42 -14.43 -3.93 -19.58
N ILE A 43 -13.86 -3.20 -18.64
CA ILE A 43 -14.52 -2.72 -17.43
C ILE A 43 -14.68 -1.20 -17.48
N ASN A 44 -15.62 -0.65 -16.72
CA ASN A 44 -15.84 0.79 -16.65
C ASN A 44 -14.82 1.48 -15.74
N LEU A 45 -14.91 2.80 -15.59
CA LEU A 45 -13.95 3.58 -14.80
C LEU A 45 -13.99 3.23 -13.31
N ASP A 46 -15.18 3.08 -12.72
CA ASP A 46 -15.32 2.74 -11.31
C ASP A 46 -14.75 1.35 -11.01
N GLU A 47 -15.00 0.40 -11.91
CA GLU A 47 -14.40 -0.94 -11.87
C GLU A 47 -12.87 -0.87 -12.03
N THR A 48 -12.36 -0.01 -12.92
CA THR A 48 -10.91 0.20 -13.12
C THR A 48 -10.23 0.69 -11.83
N ILE A 49 -10.83 1.69 -11.18
CA ILE A 49 -10.33 2.23 -9.91
C ILE A 49 -10.34 1.15 -8.82
N GLY A 50 -11.44 0.40 -8.70
CA GLY A 50 -11.56 -0.70 -7.76
C GLY A 50 -10.53 -1.79 -7.99
N PHE A 51 -10.35 -2.19 -9.25
CA PHE A 51 -9.38 -3.20 -9.66
C PHE A 51 -7.93 -2.82 -9.27
N VAL A 52 -7.49 -1.62 -9.63
CA VAL A 52 -6.13 -1.16 -9.31
C VAL A 52 -5.93 -1.06 -7.80
N ASN A 53 -6.88 -0.44 -7.09
CA ASN A 53 -6.79 -0.30 -5.63
C ASN A 53 -6.80 -1.65 -4.91
N GLY A 54 -7.58 -2.62 -5.38
CA GLY A 54 -7.64 -3.95 -4.81
C GLY A 54 -6.30 -4.69 -4.91
N ILE A 55 -5.65 -4.63 -6.08
CA ILE A 55 -4.31 -5.21 -6.28
C ILE A 55 -3.29 -4.53 -5.39
N VAL A 56 -3.25 -3.19 -5.38
CA VAL A 56 -2.32 -2.42 -4.54
C VAL A 56 -2.54 -2.76 -3.07
N ASN A 57 -3.78 -2.78 -2.57
CA ASN A 57 -4.03 -3.11 -1.17
C ASN A 57 -3.67 -4.56 -0.82
N SER A 58 -3.73 -5.48 -1.78
CA SER A 58 -3.35 -6.87 -1.54
C SER A 58 -1.84 -7.03 -1.32
N VAL A 59 -1.02 -6.27 -2.04
CA VAL A 59 0.45 -6.40 -2.04
C VAL A 59 1.16 -5.55 -0.97
N PHE A 60 0.42 -4.73 -0.23
CA PHE A 60 0.95 -4.00 0.92
C PHE A 60 0.37 -4.60 2.20
N GLN A 61 1.23 -5.21 3.00
CA GLN A 61 0.87 -5.91 4.23
C GLN A 61 1.38 -5.15 5.45
N ILE A 62 0.81 -5.46 6.62
CA ILE A 62 1.22 -4.89 7.90
C ILE A 62 1.92 -5.99 8.69
N ASP A 63 3.12 -5.71 9.17
CA ASP A 63 3.86 -6.62 10.06
C ASP A 63 3.32 -6.59 11.50
N ASP A 64 3.87 -7.44 12.36
CA ASP A 64 3.46 -7.53 13.77
C ASP A 64 3.66 -6.22 14.56
N ASP A 65 4.56 -5.36 14.09
CA ASP A 65 4.88 -4.07 14.69
C ASP A 65 4.01 -2.92 14.14
N GLY A 66 3.09 -3.23 13.22
CA GLY A 66 2.18 -2.24 12.61
C GLY A 66 2.81 -1.46 11.45
N ASN A 67 3.97 -1.87 10.94
CA ASN A 67 4.60 -1.24 9.79
C ASN A 67 4.09 -1.85 8.48
N GLU A 68 3.76 -0.98 7.54
CA GLU A 68 3.37 -1.40 6.20
C GLU A 68 4.61 -1.74 5.36
N PHE A 69 4.61 -2.90 4.71
CA PHE A 69 5.66 -3.34 3.80
C PHE A 69 5.08 -3.86 2.48
N TYR A 70 5.89 -3.81 1.43
CA TYR A 70 5.53 -4.31 0.10
C TYR A 70 5.92 -5.79 -0.05
N ALA A 71 4.95 -6.63 -0.39
CA ALA A 71 5.08 -8.07 -0.64
C ALA A 71 4.99 -8.35 -2.15
N PRO A 72 6.09 -8.21 -2.91
CA PRO A 72 6.09 -8.43 -4.36
C PRO A 72 5.76 -9.86 -4.76
N GLU A 73 6.04 -10.85 -3.91
CA GLU A 73 5.84 -12.28 -4.17
C GLU A 73 4.37 -12.67 -4.37
N ILE A 74 3.42 -11.85 -3.89
CA ILE A 74 1.98 -12.06 -4.09
C ILE A 74 1.39 -11.19 -5.20
N LEU A 75 2.21 -10.41 -5.93
CA LEU A 75 1.72 -9.49 -6.97
C LEU A 75 0.98 -10.23 -8.08
N ASP A 76 1.58 -11.29 -8.63
CA ASP A 76 0.97 -12.03 -9.74
C ASP A 76 -0.33 -12.73 -9.31
N TYR A 77 -0.35 -13.23 -8.06
CA TYR A 77 -1.56 -13.76 -7.44
C TYR A 77 -2.65 -12.69 -7.29
N ALA A 78 -2.31 -11.52 -6.77
CA ALA A 78 -3.23 -10.41 -6.58
C ALA A 78 -3.80 -9.93 -7.93
N LYS A 79 -2.95 -9.79 -8.96
CA LYS A 79 -3.37 -9.49 -10.33
C LYS A 79 -4.37 -10.54 -10.83
N ALA A 80 -4.02 -11.83 -10.74
CA ALA A 80 -4.88 -12.91 -11.21
C ALA A 80 -6.25 -12.92 -10.52
N LEU A 81 -6.27 -12.77 -9.19
CA LEU A 81 -7.49 -12.69 -8.40
C LEU A 81 -8.42 -11.57 -8.89
N HIS A 82 -7.87 -10.36 -9.08
CA HIS A 82 -8.67 -9.21 -9.49
C HIS A 82 -9.06 -9.27 -10.97
N TYR A 83 -8.26 -9.89 -11.84
CA TYR A 83 -8.67 -10.17 -13.21
C TYR A 83 -9.88 -11.09 -13.24
N ILE A 84 -9.87 -12.16 -12.44
CA ILE A 84 -11.04 -13.04 -12.31
C ILE A 84 -12.23 -12.27 -11.76
N GLU A 85 -12.07 -11.53 -10.67
CA GLU A 85 -13.17 -10.80 -10.01
C GLU A 85 -13.88 -9.80 -10.94
N TYR A 86 -13.11 -8.99 -11.65
CA TYR A 86 -13.66 -7.88 -12.43
C TYR A 86 -14.08 -8.30 -13.84
N PHE A 87 -13.36 -9.24 -14.45
CA PHE A 87 -13.61 -9.66 -15.83
C PHE A 87 -14.42 -10.96 -15.93
N CYS A 88 -14.48 -11.80 -14.89
CA CYS A 88 -15.20 -13.09 -14.92
C CYS A 88 -16.30 -13.15 -13.86
N PRO A 89 -17.41 -12.40 -14.01
CA PRO A 89 -18.42 -12.22 -12.95
C PRO A 89 -19.14 -13.49 -12.49
N THR A 90 -19.07 -14.59 -13.25
CA THR A 90 -19.68 -15.88 -12.89
C THR A 90 -18.72 -16.82 -12.16
N LEU A 91 -17.41 -16.59 -12.24
CA LEU A 91 -16.44 -17.28 -11.39
C LEU A 91 -16.52 -16.63 -10.01
N LYS A 92 -17.31 -17.22 -9.11
CA LYS A 92 -17.47 -16.70 -7.75
C LYS A 92 -16.11 -16.59 -7.06
N LEU A 93 -15.90 -15.50 -6.33
CA LEU A 93 -14.68 -15.15 -5.59
C LEU A 93 -14.26 -16.20 -4.53
N GLU A 94 -15.14 -17.16 -4.20
CA GLU A 94 -14.86 -18.30 -3.31
C GLU A 94 -14.00 -19.41 -3.96
N LEU A 95 -13.23 -19.08 -5.00
CA LEU A 95 -12.25 -20.00 -5.59
C LEU A 95 -11.22 -20.44 -4.55
N GLY A 96 -10.85 -19.55 -3.61
CA GLY A 96 -9.78 -19.80 -2.65
C GLY A 96 -8.39 -19.65 -3.27
N SER A 97 -7.40 -19.33 -2.43
CA SER A 97 -6.03 -19.00 -2.86
C SER A 97 -5.41 -20.09 -3.75
N ASP A 98 -5.57 -21.35 -3.35
CA ASP A 98 -4.93 -22.49 -4.03
C ASP A 98 -5.47 -22.70 -5.44
N ARG A 99 -6.77 -22.44 -5.67
CA ARG A 99 -7.37 -22.56 -7.00
C ARG A 99 -6.92 -21.44 -7.91
N VAL A 100 -6.87 -20.20 -7.42
CA VAL A 100 -6.36 -19.06 -8.19
C VAL A 100 -4.88 -19.30 -8.54
N PHE A 101 -4.09 -19.77 -7.59
CA PHE A 101 -2.68 -20.10 -7.82
C PHE A 101 -2.51 -21.24 -8.84
N SER A 102 -3.38 -22.26 -8.77
CA SER A 102 -3.42 -23.35 -9.76
C SER A 102 -3.83 -22.85 -11.16
N MET A 103 -4.80 -21.94 -11.24
CA MET A 103 -5.20 -21.31 -12.51
C MET A 103 -4.08 -20.47 -13.12
N LEU A 104 -3.26 -19.85 -12.28
CA LEU A 104 -2.15 -19.00 -12.70
C LEU A 104 -0.96 -19.82 -13.22
N TYR A 105 -0.59 -20.90 -12.53
CA TYR A 105 0.67 -21.62 -12.80
C TYR A 105 0.52 -23.03 -13.35
N SER A 106 -0.65 -23.68 -13.18
CA SER A 106 -0.87 -25.09 -13.54
C SER A 106 -1.83 -25.27 -14.71
N THR A 107 -2.49 -24.22 -15.18
CA THR A 107 -3.45 -24.29 -16.29
C THR A 107 -3.26 -23.13 -17.27
N GLU A 108 -4.01 -23.17 -18.38
CA GLU A 108 -4.02 -22.11 -19.39
C GLU A 108 -5.10 -21.05 -19.13
N ILE A 109 -5.91 -21.21 -18.07
CA ILE A 109 -7.14 -20.45 -17.88
C ILE A 109 -6.87 -18.95 -17.78
N MET A 110 -5.90 -18.53 -16.97
CA MET A 110 -5.57 -17.11 -16.83
C MET A 110 -5.08 -16.50 -18.15
N ARG A 111 -4.23 -17.24 -18.87
CA ARG A 111 -3.72 -16.81 -20.18
C ARG A 111 -4.85 -16.63 -21.18
N ASP A 112 -5.86 -17.50 -21.15
CA ASP A 112 -7.02 -17.38 -22.04
C ASP A 112 -7.93 -16.23 -21.62
N ILE A 113 -8.15 -15.99 -20.32
CA ILE A 113 -8.83 -14.79 -19.82
C ILE A 113 -8.17 -13.52 -20.37
N TYR A 114 -6.84 -13.39 -20.26
CA TYR A 114 -6.12 -12.20 -20.72
C TYR A 114 -6.29 -11.92 -22.21
N LYS A 115 -6.34 -12.96 -23.06
CA LYS A 115 -6.55 -12.80 -24.52
C LYS A 115 -7.89 -12.19 -24.89
N HIS A 116 -8.89 -12.30 -24.01
CA HIS A 116 -10.23 -11.78 -24.25
C HIS A 116 -10.43 -10.34 -23.76
N ILE A 117 -9.49 -9.80 -23.01
CA ILE A 117 -9.47 -8.41 -22.56
C ILE A 117 -8.96 -7.51 -23.69
N SER A 118 -9.52 -6.30 -23.80
CA SER A 118 -9.02 -5.29 -24.72
C SER A 118 -7.53 -5.01 -24.45
N PRO A 119 -6.62 -5.17 -25.45
CA PRO A 119 -5.19 -4.90 -25.24
C PRO A 119 -4.91 -3.48 -24.74
N ALA A 120 -5.71 -2.50 -25.17
CA ALA A 120 -5.59 -1.12 -24.71
C ALA A 120 -5.93 -0.97 -23.22
N GLN A 121 -6.97 -1.65 -22.74
CA GLN A 121 -7.32 -1.59 -21.32
C GLN A 121 -6.37 -2.44 -20.48
N TYR A 122 -5.97 -3.61 -20.96
CA TYR A 122 -4.97 -4.45 -20.29
C TYR A 122 -3.68 -3.65 -20.04
N ASN A 123 -3.10 -3.03 -21.07
CA ASN A 123 -1.89 -2.22 -20.90
C ASN A 123 -2.11 -1.04 -19.95
N HIS A 124 -3.25 -0.36 -20.07
CA HIS A 124 -3.59 0.74 -19.16
C HIS A 124 -3.68 0.28 -17.70
N LEU A 125 -4.24 -0.90 -17.45
CA LEU A 125 -4.35 -1.48 -16.11
C LEU A 125 -2.96 -1.84 -15.56
N GLU A 126 -2.12 -2.52 -16.34
CA GLU A 126 -0.75 -2.85 -15.94
C GLU A 126 0.07 -1.59 -15.61
N ASP A 127 0.04 -0.58 -16.49
CA ASP A 127 0.72 0.70 -16.26
C ASP A 127 0.20 1.41 -14.99
N SER A 128 -1.11 1.34 -14.75
CA SER A 128 -1.74 1.96 -13.59
C SER A 128 -1.40 1.25 -12.28
N ILE A 129 -1.30 -0.08 -12.30
CA ILE A 129 -0.82 -0.88 -11.15
C ILE A 129 0.60 -0.48 -10.82
N ASP A 130 1.50 -0.50 -11.81
CA ASP A 130 2.91 -0.19 -11.60
C ASP A 130 3.09 1.24 -11.08
N ALA A 131 2.37 2.22 -11.65
CA ALA A 131 2.38 3.60 -11.18
C ALA A 131 1.86 3.75 -9.75
N ALA A 132 0.78 3.04 -9.39
CA ALA A 132 0.20 3.10 -8.05
C ALA A 132 1.10 2.44 -6.99
N ILE A 133 1.72 1.30 -7.30
CA ILE A 133 2.71 0.65 -6.45
C ILE A 133 3.93 1.57 -6.26
N ALA A 134 4.47 2.13 -7.34
CA ALA A 134 5.61 3.04 -7.28
C ALA A 134 5.31 4.28 -6.44
N TYR A 135 4.11 4.85 -6.60
CA TYR A 135 3.66 5.97 -5.78
C TYR A 135 3.58 5.59 -4.30
N LYS A 136 2.98 4.44 -3.96
CA LYS A 136 2.85 4.00 -2.56
C LYS A 136 4.21 3.68 -1.93
N LEU A 137 5.13 3.05 -2.66
CA LEU A 137 6.53 2.89 -2.24
C LEU A 137 7.24 4.22 -1.98
N SER A 138 6.99 5.23 -2.81
CA SER A 138 7.57 6.57 -2.61
C SER A 138 7.06 7.24 -1.33
N ILE A 139 5.80 7.04 -0.98
CA ILE A 139 5.21 7.52 0.28
C ILE A 139 5.88 6.83 1.47
N LEU A 140 6.02 5.50 1.43
CA LEU A 140 6.67 4.75 2.52
C LEU A 140 8.11 5.21 2.71
N ALA A 141 8.89 5.32 1.63
CA ALA A 141 10.26 5.79 1.69
C ALA A 141 10.37 7.23 2.26
N SER A 142 9.46 8.12 1.88
CA SER A 142 9.41 9.48 2.43
C SER A 142 9.03 9.49 3.92
N GLY A 143 8.12 8.60 4.34
CA GLY A 143 7.74 8.43 5.74
C GLY A 143 8.91 7.98 6.60
N GLU A 144 9.64 6.95 6.15
CA GLU A 144 10.83 6.44 6.83
C GLU A 144 11.94 7.50 6.94
N ARG A 145 12.17 8.27 5.85
CA ARG A 145 13.11 9.39 5.89
C ARG A 145 12.73 10.42 6.96
N SER A 146 11.44 10.76 7.07
CA SER A 146 10.97 11.69 8.10
C SER A 146 11.15 11.14 9.52
N LYS A 147 10.98 9.82 9.73
CA LYS A 147 11.27 9.18 11.03
C LYS A 147 12.75 9.26 11.38
N ILE A 148 13.64 9.02 10.42
CA ILE A 148 15.10 9.13 10.61
C ILE A 148 15.49 10.56 10.97
N GLU A 149 14.98 11.56 10.23
CA GLU A 149 15.26 12.97 10.51
C GLU A 149 14.82 13.39 11.93
N LYS A 150 13.68 12.87 12.41
CA LYS A 150 13.22 13.06 13.80
C LYS A 150 14.15 12.39 14.81
N ALA A 151 14.59 11.16 14.55
CA ALA A 151 15.50 10.43 15.42
C ALA A 151 16.85 11.15 15.55
N ILE A 152 17.39 11.67 14.43
CA ILE A 152 18.61 12.48 14.43
C ILE A 152 18.43 13.74 15.29
N THR A 153 17.33 14.48 15.07
CA THR A 153 17.02 15.67 15.88
C THR A 153 16.93 15.34 17.38
N GLN A 154 16.36 14.20 17.74
CA GLN A 154 16.26 13.75 19.13
C GLN A 154 17.64 13.38 19.72
N ILE A 155 18.51 12.74 18.94
CA ILE A 155 19.89 12.42 19.34
C ILE A 155 20.69 13.69 19.56
N GLU A 156 20.58 14.67 18.67
CA GLU A 156 21.25 15.97 18.82
C GLU A 156 20.77 16.71 20.08
N ALA A 157 19.47 16.73 20.33
CA ALA A 157 18.90 17.32 21.54
C ALA A 157 19.38 16.60 22.81
N ALA A 158 19.46 15.26 22.80
CA ALA A 158 20.01 14.48 23.90
C ALA A 158 21.50 14.76 24.12
N GLY A 159 22.28 14.89 23.05
CA GLY A 159 23.69 15.28 23.11
C GLY A 159 23.89 16.66 23.71
N GLN A 160 23.13 17.66 23.27
CA GLN A 160 23.16 19.01 23.85
C GLN A 160 22.75 19.03 25.32
N ALA A 161 21.74 18.25 25.71
CA ALA A 161 21.33 18.11 27.11
C ALA A 161 22.44 17.47 27.95
N LEU A 162 23.13 16.47 27.42
CA LEU A 162 24.25 15.80 28.09
C LEU A 162 25.47 16.74 28.22
N GLU A 163 25.78 17.53 27.19
CA GLU A 163 26.82 18.56 27.24
C GLU A 163 26.49 19.65 28.27
N ALA A 164 25.24 20.11 28.32
CA ALA A 164 24.79 21.09 29.31
C ALA A 164 24.86 20.53 30.75
N LEU A 165 24.48 19.26 30.95
CA LEU A 165 24.63 18.57 32.23
C LEU A 165 26.11 18.48 32.62
N THR A 166 26.96 17.93 31.76
CA THR A 166 28.41 17.80 32.05
C THR A 166 29.08 19.15 32.30
N ALA A 167 28.67 20.22 31.61
CA ALA A 167 29.13 21.58 31.90
C ALA A 167 28.68 22.09 33.28
N GLN A 168 27.44 21.81 33.71
CA GLN A 168 26.98 22.14 35.06
C GLN A 168 27.70 21.35 36.16
N PHE A 169 28.15 20.13 35.84
CA PHE A 169 28.95 19.30 36.73
C PHE A 169 30.46 19.55 36.59
N SER A 170 30.90 20.40 35.66
CA SER A 170 32.31 20.79 35.55
C SER A 170 32.71 21.62 36.78
N GLY A 171 33.40 20.98 37.72
CA GLY A 171 33.73 21.51 39.05
C GLY A 171 33.06 20.79 40.23
N ILE A 172 32.23 19.76 39.97
CA ILE A 172 31.68 18.85 40.97
C ILE A 172 32.50 17.55 40.95
N ASP A 173 32.82 17.04 42.15
CA ASP A 173 33.59 15.82 42.36
C ASP A 173 33.00 14.60 41.62
N GLU A 174 33.84 13.77 40.98
CA GLU A 174 33.43 12.64 40.13
C GLU A 174 32.52 11.66 40.88
N GLU A 175 32.77 11.42 42.17
CA GLU A 175 31.91 10.58 43.03
C GLU A 175 30.50 11.17 43.23
N LYS A 176 30.37 12.49 43.32
CA LYS A 176 29.06 13.15 43.45
C LYS A 176 28.28 13.15 42.15
N MET A 177 28.99 13.22 41.02
CA MET A 177 28.37 13.10 39.69
C MET A 177 27.86 11.69 39.45
N GLN A 178 28.63 10.66 39.81
CA GLN A 178 28.21 9.26 39.72
C GLN A 178 27.00 8.95 40.61
N ALA A 179 26.99 9.46 41.85
CA ALA A 179 25.84 9.32 42.75
C ALA A 179 24.58 10.09 42.27
N ALA A 180 24.74 11.22 41.58
CA ALA A 180 23.61 11.96 40.99
C ALA A 180 23.00 11.22 39.79
N ILE A 181 23.84 10.62 38.93
CA ILE A 181 23.41 9.82 37.78
C ILE A 181 22.71 8.53 38.24
N GLU A 182 23.25 7.83 39.25
CA GLU A 182 22.59 6.65 39.84
C GLU A 182 21.25 6.98 40.50
N ASN A 183 21.14 8.14 41.16
CA ASN A 183 19.87 8.62 41.71
C ASN A 183 18.86 8.98 40.60
N ILE A 184 19.29 9.55 39.47
CA ILE A 184 18.41 9.83 38.32
C ILE A 184 17.96 8.53 37.64
N ALA A 185 18.87 7.57 37.47
CA ALA A 185 18.54 6.27 36.88
C ALA A 185 17.59 5.42 37.73
N THR A 186 17.47 5.71 39.02
CA THR A 186 16.56 5.03 39.96
C THR A 186 15.26 5.81 40.24
N LEU A 187 15.13 7.03 39.71
CA LEU A 187 13.91 7.82 39.82
C LEU A 187 12.90 7.38 38.74
N SER A 188 11.74 6.88 39.17
CA SER A 188 10.63 6.62 38.25
C SER A 188 10.16 7.95 37.62
N PRO A 189 9.57 7.91 36.41
CA PRO A 189 9.15 9.11 35.67
C PRO A 189 8.31 10.10 36.50
N GLU A 190 7.50 9.61 37.45
CA GLU A 190 6.68 10.45 38.32
C GLU A 190 7.50 11.30 39.31
N LYS A 191 8.67 10.82 39.75
CA LYS A 191 9.52 11.56 40.70
C LYS A 191 10.44 12.58 40.02
N MET A 192 10.76 12.37 38.74
CA MET A 192 11.54 13.35 37.96
C MET A 192 10.75 14.65 37.73
N VAL A 193 9.43 14.56 37.56
CA VAL A 193 8.56 15.75 37.43
C VAL A 193 8.49 16.56 38.72
N GLY A 194 8.46 15.90 39.89
CA GLY A 194 8.44 16.59 41.20
C GLY A 194 9.72 17.37 41.49
N ALA A 195 10.89 16.81 41.19
CA ALA A 195 12.18 17.47 41.44
C ALA A 195 12.40 18.74 40.59
N VAL A 196 11.83 18.79 39.38
CA VAL A 196 11.90 19.98 38.50
C VAL A 196 10.98 21.12 38.98
N VAL A 197 9.89 20.78 39.68
CA VAL A 197 8.96 21.78 40.26
C VAL A 197 9.59 22.47 41.48
N ASP A 198 10.26 21.72 42.36
CA ASP A 198 10.90 22.30 43.56
C ASP A 198 12.05 23.27 43.23
N ILE A 199 12.80 23.03 42.15
CA ILE A 199 13.88 23.93 41.71
C ILE A 199 13.32 25.30 41.24
N ARG A 200 12.14 25.33 40.61
CA ARG A 200 11.50 26.59 40.18
C ARG A 200 11.06 27.47 41.35
N ASP A 201 10.68 26.88 42.47
CA ASP A 201 10.23 27.63 43.66
C ASP A 201 11.40 28.17 44.50
N ILE A 202 12.58 27.55 44.42
CA ILE A 202 13.80 28.06 45.08
C ILE A 202 14.34 29.30 44.35
N THR A 203 14.17 29.41 43.03
CA THR A 203 14.61 30.59 42.25
C THR A 203 13.68 31.81 42.32
N LYS A 204 12.58 31.74 43.09
CA LYS A 204 11.60 32.84 43.26
C LYS A 204 11.69 33.57 44.61
N LYS A 205 12.74 33.37 45.41
CA LYS A 205 13.00 34.13 46.64
C LYS A 205 14.23 35.02 46.52
#